data_AF-A0A1J4TRS0-F1
#
_entry.id   AF-A0A1J4TRS0-F1
#
_cell.length_a   1.000
_cell.length_b   1.000
_cell.length_c   1.000
_cell.angle_alpha   90.00
_cell.angle_beta   90.00
_cell.angle_gamma   90.00
#
_symmetry.space_group_name_H-M   'P 1'
#
loop_
_entity.id
_entity.type
_entity.pdbx_description
1 polymer ?
#
loop_
_entity_poly.entity_id
_entity_poly.type
_entity_poly.pdbx_seq_one_letter_code
_entity_poly.pdbx_strand_id
1 'polypeptide(L)'
;MSKIKYGAVFILYFLVLFSLFIYSFTQIDLNLTLSSNQTYQIIQSQLITLGYFNRSSSAFIFSSLILLMGGVYFFFIISAKKGLLSENRINKLILLSILILIFAYPAFSHDIFNYMFDARIITKYQANPYLHTALNFPSDLWTRFMHWTHRTYPYGPIWLVVSVPFSFLGFGKFVLTLFNFKLMFMLFHIGNIIIIGKINSLVNPKFKLLGKVIYALNPLILIESLLSPHNEVVMLFFSLLAVYEGYVRKRVFAGIIDMIISAGIKFITILGIIPLIISKYSSKKINIDYWFGINLMMIVIPLIVQIYYREPYPWYFIMVIGFGIFLSKYLGVFFLLIGITFGSIFRYIPYLYTGDYSKEVTVMQNKLFLIPLVISIILSLLVRNKKVLN
;
A
#
# COMPACT_ATOMS: atom_id res chain seq x y z
N MET A 1 22.61 13.14 21.83
CA MET A 1 22.89 12.58 20.48
C MET A 1 22.93 13.74 19.48
N SER A 2 24.09 13.99 18.86
CA SER A 2 24.39 15.21 18.09
C SER A 2 23.56 15.35 16.80
N LYS A 3 23.33 16.60 16.36
CA LYS A 3 22.65 16.95 15.08
C LYS A 3 23.27 16.24 13.86
N ILE A 4 24.58 15.95 13.92
CA ILE A 4 25.36 15.31 12.84
C ILE A 4 24.88 13.87 12.55
N LYS A 5 24.53 13.08 13.58
CA LYS A 5 24.06 11.70 13.38
C LYS A 5 22.72 11.61 12.65
N TYR A 6 21.86 12.61 12.81
CA TYR A 6 20.58 12.65 12.12
C TYR A 6 20.75 12.94 10.63
N GLY A 7 21.58 13.94 10.28
CA GLY A 7 21.82 14.31 8.88
C GLY A 7 22.24 13.14 8.00
N ALA A 8 23.16 12.31 8.49
CA ALA A 8 23.60 11.11 7.78
C ALA A 8 22.46 10.11 7.50
N VAL A 9 21.56 9.88 8.47
CA VAL A 9 20.44 8.96 8.27
C VAL A 9 19.38 9.54 7.32
N PHE A 10 19.17 10.86 7.30
CA PHE A 10 18.30 11.50 6.31
C PHE A 10 18.85 11.35 4.89
N ILE A 11 20.15 11.52 4.71
CA ILE A 11 20.82 11.30 3.42
C ILE A 11 20.71 9.82 3.03
N LEU A 12 20.97 8.89 3.95
CA LEU A 12 20.79 7.46 3.70
C LEU A 12 19.35 7.13 3.29
N TYR A 13 18.34 7.73 3.96
CA TYR A 13 16.94 7.54 3.59
C TYR A 13 16.65 8.00 2.15
N PHE A 14 17.13 9.19 1.80
CA PHE A 14 17.01 9.71 0.44
C PHE A 14 17.65 8.76 -0.58
N LEU A 15 18.89 8.32 -0.32
CA LEU A 15 19.61 7.42 -1.22
C LEU A 15 18.89 6.08 -1.38
N VAL A 16 18.37 5.50 -0.30
CA VAL A 16 17.58 4.25 -0.34
C VAL A 16 16.30 4.43 -1.16
N LEU A 17 15.53 5.51 -0.93
CA LEU A 17 14.31 5.78 -1.69
C LEU A 17 14.60 6.04 -3.17
N PHE A 18 15.63 6.80 -3.47
CA PHE A 18 16.02 7.11 -4.84
C PHE A 18 16.54 5.87 -5.56
N SER A 19 17.26 5.00 -4.86
CA SER A 19 17.72 3.72 -5.40
C SER A 19 16.55 2.76 -5.64
N LEU A 20 15.54 2.74 -4.77
CA LEU A 20 14.30 2.00 -4.97
C LEU A 20 13.50 2.56 -6.17
N PHE A 21 13.46 3.89 -6.32
CA PHE A 21 12.88 4.54 -7.50
C PHE A 21 13.58 4.08 -8.78
N ILE A 22 14.91 4.09 -8.86
CA ILE A 22 15.66 3.59 -10.03
C ILE A 22 15.40 2.09 -10.22
N TYR A 23 15.50 1.31 -9.15
CA TYR A 23 15.28 -0.14 -9.18
C TYR A 23 13.90 -0.51 -9.75
N SER A 24 12.87 0.29 -9.50
CA SER A 24 11.54 0.04 -10.04
C SER A 24 11.50 -0.05 -11.57
N PHE A 25 12.37 0.68 -12.27
CA PHE A 25 12.47 0.65 -13.74
C PHE A 25 13.18 -0.60 -14.27
N THR A 26 13.76 -1.44 -13.40
CA THR A 26 14.29 -2.75 -13.81
C THR A 26 13.16 -3.72 -14.17
N GLN A 27 11.94 -3.46 -13.71
CA GLN A 27 10.78 -4.31 -13.88
C GLN A 27 9.83 -3.80 -14.98
N ILE A 28 10.31 -2.93 -15.88
CA ILE A 28 9.50 -2.49 -17.03
C ILE A 28 9.22 -3.68 -17.94
N ASP A 29 7.96 -3.80 -18.35
CA ASP A 29 7.53 -4.84 -19.27
C ASP A 29 8.29 -4.77 -20.60
N LEU A 30 8.72 -5.93 -21.12
CA LEU A 30 9.58 -6.03 -22.30
C LEU A 30 8.99 -5.35 -23.56
N ASN A 31 7.66 -5.26 -23.65
CA ASN A 31 6.95 -4.65 -24.78
C ASN A 31 6.52 -3.19 -24.50
N LEU A 32 7.04 -2.57 -23.44
CA LEU A 32 6.69 -1.21 -23.04
C LEU A 32 7.87 -0.25 -23.19
N THR A 33 7.64 0.84 -23.92
CA THR A 33 8.58 1.95 -24.08
C THR A 33 7.96 3.22 -23.53
N LEU A 34 8.57 3.82 -22.51
CA LEU A 34 8.01 5.01 -21.84
C LEU A 34 8.39 6.33 -22.53
N SER A 35 9.43 6.35 -23.36
CA SER A 35 9.86 7.54 -24.09
C SER A 35 10.55 7.18 -25.42
N SER A 36 10.36 8.03 -26.44
CA SER A 36 11.05 7.93 -27.73
C SER A 36 12.49 8.45 -27.71
N ASN A 37 12.93 9.06 -26.60
CA ASN A 37 14.29 9.57 -26.45
C ASN A 37 15.31 8.41 -26.45
N GLN A 38 16.31 8.46 -27.33
CA GLN A 38 17.30 7.38 -27.51
C GLN A 38 18.15 7.15 -26.24
N THR A 39 18.61 8.21 -25.59
CA THR A 39 19.39 8.11 -24.34
C THR A 39 18.58 7.42 -23.25
N TYR A 40 17.30 7.76 -23.13
CA TYR A 40 16.39 7.09 -22.20
C TYR A 40 16.23 5.61 -22.54
N GLN A 41 16.06 5.24 -23.81
CA GLN A 41 15.91 3.83 -24.21
C GLN A 41 17.16 3.00 -23.92
N ILE A 42 18.36 3.56 -24.07
CA ILE A 42 19.61 2.89 -23.68
C ILE A 42 19.60 2.58 -22.18
N ILE A 43 19.25 3.57 -21.35
CA ILE A 43 19.14 3.39 -19.90
C ILE A 43 18.04 2.37 -19.56
N GLN A 44 16.87 2.47 -20.19
CA GLN A 44 15.75 1.55 -20.01
C GLN A 44 16.18 0.11 -20.30
N SER A 45 16.88 -0.10 -21.42
CA SER A 45 17.37 -1.43 -21.82
C SER A 45 18.32 -2.01 -20.79
N GLN A 46 19.27 -1.23 -20.26
CA GLN A 46 20.21 -1.70 -19.24
C GLN A 46 19.49 -2.10 -17.94
N LEU A 47 18.48 -1.32 -17.52
CA LEU A 47 17.69 -1.63 -16.34
C LEU A 47 16.83 -2.89 -16.54
N ILE A 48 16.22 -3.06 -17.70
CA ILE A 48 15.49 -4.28 -18.08
C ILE A 48 16.44 -5.49 -18.10
N THR A 49 17.66 -5.34 -18.65
CA THR A 49 18.69 -6.38 -18.61
C THR A 49 18.97 -6.82 -17.18
N LEU A 50 19.14 -5.86 -16.26
CA LEU A 50 19.32 -6.18 -14.84
C LEU A 50 18.12 -6.96 -14.28
N GLY A 51 16.89 -6.50 -14.55
CA GLY A 51 15.68 -7.09 -13.96
C GLY A 51 15.30 -8.47 -14.49
N TYR A 52 15.38 -8.69 -15.81
CA TYR A 52 14.89 -9.90 -16.47
C TYR A 52 15.97 -10.91 -16.83
N PHE A 53 17.22 -10.45 -17.01
CA PHE A 53 18.32 -11.29 -17.50
C PHE A 53 19.43 -11.50 -16.46
N ASN A 54 19.59 -10.57 -15.49
CA ASN A 54 20.47 -10.72 -14.33
C ASN A 54 19.68 -10.84 -13.01
N ARG A 55 18.70 -11.76 -13.01
CA ARG A 55 17.71 -11.92 -11.93
C ARG A 55 18.29 -12.11 -10.54
N SER A 56 19.37 -12.90 -10.41
CA SER A 56 20.06 -13.11 -9.13
C SER A 56 20.60 -11.79 -8.54
N SER A 57 21.24 -10.96 -9.37
CA SER A 57 21.70 -9.62 -8.99
C SER A 57 20.53 -8.69 -8.67
N SER A 58 19.47 -8.71 -9.49
CA SER A 58 18.26 -7.93 -9.24
C SER A 58 17.63 -8.25 -7.88
N ALA A 59 17.44 -9.54 -7.58
CA ALA A 59 16.90 -10.00 -6.31
C ALA A 59 17.80 -9.63 -5.12
N PHE A 60 19.12 -9.70 -5.28
CA PHE A 60 20.07 -9.27 -4.26
C PHE A 60 20.01 -7.75 -3.98
N ILE A 61 19.94 -6.93 -5.04
CA ILE A 61 19.78 -5.47 -4.92
C ILE A 61 18.46 -5.15 -4.22
N PHE A 62 17.36 -5.76 -4.63
CA PHE A 62 16.07 -5.57 -3.98
C PHE A 62 16.12 -5.95 -2.50
N SER A 63 16.63 -7.15 -2.18
CA SER A 63 16.76 -7.61 -0.80
C SER A 63 17.57 -6.63 0.05
N SER A 64 18.69 -6.14 -0.49
CA SER A 64 19.54 -5.14 0.18
C SER A 64 18.80 -3.82 0.43
N LEU A 65 18.04 -3.34 -0.57
CA LEU A 65 17.22 -2.14 -0.44
C LEU A 65 16.14 -2.30 0.64
N ILE A 66 15.47 -3.45 0.71
CA ILE A 66 14.44 -3.70 1.73
C ILE A 66 15.04 -3.77 3.14
N LEU A 67 16.22 -4.38 3.30
CA LEU A 67 16.93 -4.41 4.58
C LEU A 67 17.36 -2.99 5.02
N LEU A 68 17.94 -2.20 4.11
CA LEU A 68 18.32 -0.81 4.38
C LEU A 68 17.10 0.06 4.70
N MET A 69 16.03 -0.06 3.92
CA MET A 69 14.78 0.66 4.13
C MET A 69 14.17 0.28 5.48
N GLY A 70 14.24 -1.00 5.87
CA GLY A 70 13.83 -1.46 7.19
C GLY A 70 14.66 -0.87 8.32
N GLY A 71 15.99 -0.87 8.20
CA GLY A 71 16.88 -0.26 9.18
C GLY A 71 16.60 1.23 9.40
N VAL A 72 16.43 1.99 8.31
CA VAL A 72 16.08 3.42 8.38
C VAL A 72 14.67 3.64 8.96
N TYR A 73 13.70 2.80 8.59
CA TYR A 73 12.35 2.83 9.14
C TYR A 73 12.34 2.60 10.66
N PHE A 74 13.04 1.58 11.15
CA PHE A 74 13.18 1.34 12.59
C PHE A 74 13.88 2.50 13.30
N PHE A 75 14.92 3.09 12.69
CA PHE A 75 15.57 4.28 13.23
C PHE A 75 14.58 5.43 13.40
N PHE A 76 13.70 5.69 12.43
CA PHE A 76 12.68 6.73 12.54
C PHE A 76 11.62 6.42 13.59
N ILE A 77 11.19 5.16 13.72
CA ILE A 77 10.28 4.74 14.80
C ILE A 77 10.92 5.00 16.17
N ILE A 78 12.15 4.56 16.39
CA ILE A 78 12.87 4.74 17.66
C ILE A 78 13.07 6.23 17.95
N SER A 79 13.43 7.01 16.94
CA SER A 79 13.63 8.46 17.07
C SER A 79 12.33 9.19 17.38
N ALA A 80 11.21 8.78 16.77
CA ALA A 80 9.88 9.31 17.07
C ALA A 80 9.42 8.93 18.49
N LYS A 81 9.62 7.67 18.92
CA LYS A 81 9.33 7.22 20.29
C LYS A 81 10.10 8.05 21.33
N LYS A 82 11.37 8.37 21.06
CA LYS A 82 12.22 9.18 21.95
C LYS A 82 11.93 10.69 21.88
N GLY A 83 10.95 11.14 21.08
CA GLY A 83 10.65 12.56 20.90
C GLY A 83 11.71 13.36 20.15
N LEU A 84 12.61 12.68 19.42
CA LEU A 84 13.74 13.30 18.72
C LEU A 84 13.38 13.79 17.31
N LEU A 85 12.20 13.43 16.81
CA LEU A 85 11.65 13.88 15.53
C LEU A 85 10.48 14.85 15.76
N SER A 86 10.69 16.11 15.37
CA SER A 86 9.62 17.12 15.28
C SER A 86 8.63 16.79 14.16
N GLU A 87 7.38 17.24 14.28
CA GLU A 87 6.34 17.10 13.24
C GLU A 87 6.80 17.61 11.86
N ASN A 88 7.48 18.76 11.81
CA ASN A 88 8.01 19.32 10.55
C ASN A 88 9.01 18.40 9.85
N ARG A 89 9.88 17.72 10.61
CA ARG A 89 10.84 16.76 10.04
C ARG A 89 10.14 15.52 9.49
N ILE A 90 9.13 15.01 10.20
CA ILE A 90 8.32 13.88 9.74
C ILE A 90 7.58 14.26 8.45
N ASN A 91 7.01 15.47 8.38
CA ASN A 91 6.32 15.95 7.17
C ASN A 91 7.29 16.08 5.98
N LYS A 92 8.53 16.56 6.21
CA LYS A 92 9.56 16.61 5.17
C LYS A 92 9.96 15.23 4.67
N LEU A 93 10.09 14.24 5.55
CA LEU A 93 10.35 12.85 5.16
C LEU A 93 9.23 12.31 4.29
N ILE A 94 7.98 12.47 4.71
CA ILE A 94 6.80 12.03 3.96
C ILE A 94 6.74 12.69 2.59
N LEU A 95 6.94 14.01 2.54
CA LEU A 95 6.96 14.76 1.28
C LEU A 95 8.08 14.26 0.36
N LEU A 96 9.27 14.00 0.89
CA LEU A 96 10.38 13.43 0.13
C LEU A 96 10.02 12.06 -0.46
N SER A 97 9.41 11.17 0.34
CA SER A 97 8.96 9.85 -0.13
C SER A 97 7.96 9.98 -1.27
N ILE A 98 6.98 10.88 -1.12
CA ILE A 98 5.95 11.13 -2.13
C ILE A 98 6.57 11.65 -3.43
N LEU A 99 7.41 12.68 -3.34
CA LEU A 99 8.01 13.33 -4.51
C LEU A 99 8.93 12.40 -5.30
N ILE A 100 9.58 11.44 -4.64
CA ILE A 100 10.41 10.44 -5.32
C ILE A 100 9.56 9.32 -5.90
N LEU A 101 8.67 8.72 -5.10
CA LEU A 101 7.97 7.49 -5.48
C LEU A 101 6.79 7.70 -6.43
N ILE A 102 6.23 8.92 -6.55
CA ILE A 102 5.21 9.22 -7.56
C ILE A 102 5.72 8.96 -8.98
N PHE A 103 7.01 9.16 -9.24
CA PHE A 103 7.60 8.94 -10.55
C PHE A 103 8.11 7.51 -10.74
N ALA A 104 8.11 6.67 -9.71
CA ALA A 104 8.58 5.29 -9.82
C ALA A 104 7.69 4.46 -10.74
N TYR A 105 8.28 3.48 -11.42
CA TYR A 105 7.55 2.51 -12.21
C TYR A 105 6.78 1.52 -11.31
N PRO A 106 5.54 1.11 -11.65
CA PRO A 106 4.77 0.12 -10.89
C PRO A 106 5.36 -1.30 -11.03
N ALA A 107 6.47 -1.54 -10.33
CA ALA A 107 7.37 -2.66 -10.58
C ALA A 107 6.89 -4.04 -10.11
N PHE A 108 5.97 -4.11 -9.14
CA PHE A 108 5.70 -5.35 -8.40
C PHE A 108 4.32 -5.93 -8.68
N SER A 109 3.51 -5.25 -9.49
CA SER A 109 2.19 -5.72 -9.91
C SER A 109 1.73 -5.00 -11.18
N HIS A 110 1.05 -5.73 -12.07
CA HIS A 110 0.44 -5.19 -13.28
C HIS A 110 -0.99 -4.67 -13.04
N ASP A 111 -1.46 -4.64 -11.79
CA ASP A 111 -2.81 -4.23 -11.43
C ASP A 111 -3.15 -2.83 -11.94
N ILE A 112 -2.22 -1.89 -11.86
CA ILE A 112 -2.42 -0.52 -12.34
C ILE A 112 -2.73 -0.46 -13.84
N PHE A 113 -2.10 -1.31 -14.66
CA PHE A 113 -2.38 -1.37 -16.09
C PHE A 113 -3.78 -1.91 -16.36
N ASN A 114 -4.23 -2.88 -15.55
CA ASN A 114 -5.61 -3.35 -15.62
C ASN A 114 -6.59 -2.26 -15.17
N TYR A 115 -6.32 -1.51 -14.10
CA TYR A 115 -7.18 -0.39 -13.70
C TYR A 115 -7.30 0.67 -14.81
N MET A 116 -6.19 1.01 -15.44
CA MET A 116 -6.14 1.95 -16.55
C MET A 116 -6.96 1.45 -17.73
N PHE A 117 -6.82 0.16 -18.10
CA PHE A 117 -7.55 -0.41 -19.22
C PHE A 117 -9.03 -0.60 -18.91
N ASP A 118 -9.38 -1.05 -17.71
CA ASP A 118 -10.77 -1.18 -17.23
C ASP A 118 -11.51 0.17 -17.36
N ALA A 119 -10.89 1.26 -16.94
CA ALA A 119 -11.43 2.61 -17.14
C ALA A 119 -11.42 3.05 -18.61
N ARG A 120 -10.44 2.61 -19.41
CA ARG A 120 -10.34 2.90 -20.85
C ARG A 120 -11.45 2.24 -21.67
N ILE A 121 -11.94 1.06 -21.26
CA ILE A 121 -13.13 0.43 -21.86
C ILE A 121 -14.31 1.41 -21.86
N ILE A 122 -14.45 2.20 -20.80
CA ILE A 122 -15.45 3.27 -20.71
C ILE A 122 -15.03 4.48 -21.54
N THR A 123 -13.85 5.05 -21.29
CA THR A 123 -13.48 6.38 -21.82
C THR A 123 -13.14 6.40 -23.32
N LYS A 124 -12.66 5.28 -23.87
CA LYS A 124 -12.30 5.16 -25.30
C LYS A 124 -13.35 4.37 -26.10
N TYR A 125 -13.84 3.27 -25.53
CA TYR A 125 -14.70 2.34 -26.26
C TYR A 125 -16.19 2.48 -25.95
N GLN A 126 -16.57 3.33 -24.98
CA GLN A 126 -17.96 3.52 -24.55
C GLN A 126 -18.66 2.21 -24.19
N ALA A 127 -17.88 1.23 -23.71
CA ALA A 127 -18.34 -0.11 -23.42
C ALA A 127 -18.35 -0.36 -21.91
N ASN A 128 -19.07 -1.42 -21.49
CA ASN A 128 -19.16 -1.80 -20.09
C ASN A 128 -18.03 -2.80 -19.72
N PRO A 129 -17.09 -2.44 -18.81
CA PRO A 129 -16.00 -3.34 -18.41
C PRO A 129 -16.47 -4.56 -17.59
N TYR A 130 -17.72 -4.58 -17.12
CA TYR A 130 -18.32 -5.79 -16.55
C TYR A 130 -18.68 -6.83 -17.61
N LEU A 131 -18.83 -6.43 -18.88
CA LEU A 131 -19.22 -7.30 -20.00
C LEU A 131 -18.09 -7.51 -21.00
N HIS A 132 -17.10 -6.62 -21.02
CA HIS A 132 -15.97 -6.65 -21.94
C HIS A 132 -14.64 -6.73 -21.20
N THR A 133 -13.73 -7.48 -21.80
CA THR A 133 -12.34 -7.70 -21.38
C THR A 133 -11.38 -6.92 -22.27
N ALA A 134 -10.11 -6.83 -21.89
CA ALA A 134 -9.11 -6.18 -22.74
C ALA A 134 -8.90 -6.93 -24.08
N LEU A 135 -9.04 -8.26 -24.08
CA LEU A 135 -8.94 -9.08 -25.31
C LEU A 135 -10.05 -8.81 -26.33
N ASN A 136 -11.16 -8.18 -25.94
CA ASN A 136 -12.17 -7.74 -26.90
C ASN A 136 -11.72 -6.54 -27.75
N PHE A 137 -10.57 -5.94 -27.45
CA PHE A 137 -9.98 -4.80 -28.16
C PHE A 137 -8.54 -5.08 -28.61
N PRO A 138 -8.31 -6.11 -29.46
CA PRO A 138 -6.96 -6.60 -29.78
C PRO A 138 -6.09 -5.59 -30.56
N SER A 139 -6.70 -4.60 -31.21
CA SER A 139 -5.99 -3.51 -31.88
C SER A 139 -5.43 -2.46 -30.91
N ASP A 140 -5.79 -2.49 -29.62
CA ASP A 140 -5.23 -1.57 -28.64
C ASP A 140 -3.82 -1.99 -28.23
N LEU A 141 -2.85 -1.10 -28.47
CA LEU A 141 -1.44 -1.34 -28.18
C LEU A 141 -1.16 -1.59 -26.70
N TRP A 142 -2.05 -1.15 -25.79
CA TRP A 142 -1.85 -1.35 -24.35
C TRP A 142 -1.93 -2.83 -23.94
N THR A 143 -2.60 -3.67 -24.75
CA THR A 143 -2.74 -5.10 -24.46
C THR A 143 -1.41 -5.87 -24.53
N ARG A 144 -0.36 -5.31 -25.16
CA ARG A 144 0.93 -5.99 -25.43
C ARG A 144 1.82 -6.21 -24.20
N PHE A 145 1.57 -5.47 -23.12
CA PHE A 145 2.34 -5.53 -21.86
C PHE A 145 1.44 -5.80 -20.64
N MET A 146 0.14 -6.02 -20.85
CA MET A 146 -0.79 -6.35 -19.78
C MET A 146 -0.83 -7.86 -19.52
N HIS A 147 -1.07 -8.25 -18.27
CA HIS A 147 -1.18 -9.67 -17.89
C HIS A 147 -2.64 -10.16 -17.82
N TRP A 148 -3.52 -9.45 -17.10
CA TRP A 148 -4.91 -9.88 -16.87
C TRP A 148 -5.87 -9.44 -17.98
N THR A 149 -5.52 -9.69 -19.24
CA THR A 149 -6.29 -9.21 -20.40
C THR A 149 -7.61 -9.95 -20.64
N HIS A 150 -7.73 -11.17 -20.11
CA HIS A 150 -8.84 -12.10 -20.35
C HIS A 150 -9.99 -11.98 -19.34
N ARG A 151 -9.83 -11.20 -18.26
CA ARG A 151 -10.88 -11.07 -17.23
C ARG A 151 -11.76 -9.86 -17.47
N THR A 152 -13.01 -9.95 -17.05
CA THR A 152 -13.87 -8.78 -16.86
C THR A 152 -13.52 -8.07 -15.56
N TYR A 153 -14.14 -6.92 -15.34
CA TYR A 153 -13.94 -6.09 -14.18
C TYR A 153 -14.35 -6.77 -12.85
N PRO A 154 -13.42 -6.97 -11.89
CA PRO A 154 -13.67 -7.76 -10.68
C PRO A 154 -13.95 -6.88 -9.44
N TYR A 155 -14.03 -5.56 -9.60
CA TYR A 155 -14.18 -4.62 -8.50
C TYR A 155 -15.59 -4.04 -8.44
N GLY A 156 -15.92 -3.39 -7.32
CA GLY A 156 -17.20 -2.71 -7.20
C GLY A 156 -17.28 -1.44 -8.04
N PRO A 157 -18.49 -0.92 -8.32
CA PRO A 157 -18.71 0.16 -9.26
C PRO A 157 -18.09 1.50 -8.83
N ILE A 158 -17.88 1.72 -7.53
CA ILE A 158 -17.24 2.95 -7.04
C ILE A 158 -15.78 3.02 -7.50
N TRP A 159 -15.10 1.88 -7.67
CA TRP A 159 -13.74 1.89 -8.20
C TRP A 159 -13.68 2.40 -9.65
N LEU A 160 -14.71 2.14 -10.47
CA LEU A 160 -14.84 2.73 -11.81
C LEU A 160 -15.08 4.24 -11.71
N VAL A 161 -16.01 4.68 -10.87
CA VAL A 161 -16.33 6.10 -10.69
C VAL A 161 -15.08 6.90 -10.31
N VAL A 162 -14.21 6.33 -9.46
CA VAL A 162 -12.96 6.98 -9.06
C VAL A 162 -11.91 6.94 -10.18
N SER A 163 -11.79 5.85 -10.94
CA SER A 163 -10.71 5.68 -11.94
C SER A 163 -11.01 6.34 -13.30
N VAL A 164 -12.27 6.44 -13.72
CA VAL A 164 -12.69 6.99 -15.01
C VAL A 164 -12.18 8.44 -15.24
N PRO A 165 -12.30 9.39 -14.29
CA PRO A 165 -11.78 10.75 -14.49
C PRO A 165 -10.28 10.78 -14.82
N PHE A 166 -9.47 9.95 -14.15
CA PHE A 166 -8.02 9.91 -14.36
C PHE A 166 -7.64 9.23 -15.69
N SER A 167 -8.48 8.30 -16.16
CA SER A 167 -8.38 7.74 -17.52
C SER A 167 -8.73 8.77 -18.59
N PHE A 168 -9.82 9.51 -18.40
CA PHE A 168 -10.28 10.55 -19.33
C PHE A 168 -9.24 11.66 -19.49
N LEU A 169 -8.69 12.16 -18.38
CA LEU A 169 -7.62 13.16 -18.36
C LEU A 169 -6.29 12.66 -18.93
N GLY A 170 -6.19 11.36 -19.24
CA GLY A 170 -5.05 10.78 -19.94
C GLY A 170 -5.03 11.07 -21.44
N PHE A 171 -6.15 11.55 -22.01
CA PHE A 171 -6.31 11.86 -23.43
C PHE A 171 -5.85 10.72 -24.36
N GLY A 172 -6.09 9.48 -23.94
CA GLY A 172 -5.69 8.28 -24.68
C GLY A 172 -4.19 7.97 -24.67
N LYS A 173 -3.34 8.82 -24.07
CA LYS A 173 -1.88 8.64 -23.98
C LYS A 173 -1.51 7.80 -22.75
N PHE A 174 -0.74 6.73 -22.96
CA PHE A 174 -0.41 5.78 -21.90
C PHE A 174 0.33 6.42 -20.72
N VAL A 175 1.47 7.08 -20.98
CA VAL A 175 2.33 7.64 -19.92
C VAL A 175 1.60 8.70 -19.10
N LEU A 176 0.80 9.55 -19.75
CA LEU A 176 -0.02 10.54 -19.06
C LEU A 176 -1.11 9.88 -18.21
N THR A 177 -1.77 8.86 -18.74
CA THR A 177 -2.78 8.09 -18.00
C THR A 177 -2.14 7.40 -16.78
N LEU A 178 -0.98 6.77 -16.94
CA LEU A 178 -0.23 6.16 -15.85
C LEU A 178 0.10 7.19 -14.76
N PHE A 179 0.60 8.36 -15.14
CA PHE A 179 0.88 9.44 -14.20
C PHE A 179 -0.38 9.93 -13.48
N ASN A 180 -1.52 10.08 -14.18
CA ASN A 180 -2.78 10.46 -13.57
C ASN A 180 -3.27 9.45 -12.53
N PHE A 181 -3.15 8.15 -12.81
CA PHE A 181 -3.46 7.10 -11.83
C PHE A 181 -2.51 7.15 -10.63
N LYS A 182 -1.21 7.37 -10.86
CA LYS A 182 -0.22 7.54 -9.78
C LYS A 182 -0.54 8.78 -8.91
N LEU A 183 -0.98 9.86 -9.53
CA LEU A 183 -1.45 11.06 -8.85
C LEU A 183 -2.68 10.78 -7.98
N MET A 184 -3.68 10.05 -8.51
CA MET A 184 -4.85 9.61 -7.74
C MET A 184 -4.44 8.84 -6.48
N PHE A 185 -3.59 7.81 -6.62
CA PHE A 185 -3.11 7.03 -5.48
C PHE A 185 -2.34 7.87 -4.46
N MET A 186 -1.49 8.79 -4.94
CA MET A 186 -0.80 9.76 -4.08
C MET A 186 -1.78 10.60 -3.27
N LEU A 187 -2.85 11.12 -3.88
CA LEU A 187 -3.85 11.94 -3.20
C LEU A 187 -4.57 11.16 -2.09
N PHE A 188 -5.00 9.92 -2.37
CA PHE A 188 -5.62 9.07 -1.36
C PHE A 188 -4.64 8.65 -0.25
N HIS A 189 -3.37 8.39 -0.59
CA HIS A 189 -2.32 8.12 0.39
C HIS A 189 -2.08 9.31 1.33
N ILE A 190 -2.00 10.53 0.80
CA ILE A 190 -1.93 11.77 1.60
C ILE A 190 -3.19 11.88 2.49
N GLY A 191 -4.36 11.61 1.93
CA GLY A 191 -5.63 11.56 2.64
C GLY A 191 -5.59 10.60 3.85
N ASN A 192 -5.08 9.39 3.65
CA ASN A 192 -4.89 8.39 4.71
C ASN A 192 -4.02 8.93 5.84
N ILE A 193 -2.87 9.53 5.50
CA ILE A 193 -1.96 10.13 6.50
C ILE A 193 -2.65 11.22 7.30
N ILE A 194 -3.42 12.09 6.64
CA ILE A 194 -4.15 13.18 7.28
C ILE A 194 -5.22 12.63 8.22
N ILE A 195 -6.05 11.69 7.76
CA ILE A 195 -7.14 11.12 8.56
C ILE A 195 -6.58 10.34 9.76
N ILE A 196 -5.54 9.52 9.58
CA ILE A 196 -4.85 8.83 10.69
C ILE A 196 -4.36 9.84 11.72
N GLY A 197 -3.76 10.96 11.26
CA GLY A 197 -3.34 12.05 12.13
C GLY A 197 -4.49 12.69 12.91
N LYS A 198 -5.63 12.95 12.25
CA LYS A 198 -6.84 13.50 12.87
C LYS A 198 -7.44 12.54 13.90
N ILE A 199 -7.61 11.26 13.56
CA ILE A 199 -8.14 10.25 14.49
C ILE A 199 -7.21 10.12 15.71
N ASN A 200 -5.90 9.98 15.52
CA ASN A 200 -4.96 9.86 16.64
C ASN A 200 -4.89 11.13 17.49
N SER A 201 -5.03 12.33 16.89
CA SER A 201 -5.05 13.58 17.68
C SER A 201 -6.20 13.67 18.67
N LEU A 202 -7.28 12.90 18.46
CA LEU A 202 -8.47 12.90 19.30
C LEU A 202 -8.53 11.65 20.20
N VAL A 203 -8.07 10.51 19.70
CA VAL A 203 -8.09 9.23 20.43
C VAL A 203 -6.86 9.03 21.32
N ASN A 204 -5.67 9.35 20.82
CA ASN A 204 -4.42 9.14 21.54
C ASN A 204 -3.37 10.20 21.13
N PRO A 205 -3.47 11.44 21.63
CA PRO A 205 -2.64 12.55 21.18
C PRO A 205 -1.13 12.28 21.33
N LYS A 206 -0.73 11.61 22.41
CA LYS A 206 0.68 11.25 22.68
C LYS A 206 1.26 10.31 21.62
N PHE A 207 0.41 9.52 20.95
CA PHE A 207 0.81 8.58 19.90
C PHE A 207 0.71 9.17 18.49
N LYS A 208 0.16 10.39 18.31
CA LYS A 208 -0.07 11.01 16.99
C LYS A 208 1.16 10.96 16.08
N LEU A 209 2.31 11.44 16.54
CA LEU A 209 3.54 11.49 15.72
C LEU A 209 4.10 10.10 15.45
N LEU A 210 4.09 9.23 16.44
CA LEU A 210 4.59 7.86 16.30
C LEU A 210 3.71 7.05 15.33
N GLY A 211 2.39 7.12 15.47
CA GLY A 211 1.45 6.49 14.55
C GLY A 211 1.58 7.01 13.11
N LYS A 212 1.83 8.32 12.95
CA LYS A 212 2.12 8.91 11.63
C LYS A 212 3.38 8.31 11.00
N VAL A 213 4.46 8.14 11.77
CA VAL A 213 5.70 7.51 11.30
C VAL A 213 5.51 6.03 10.96
N ILE A 214 4.85 5.27 11.83
CA ILE A 214 4.61 3.84 11.64
C ILE A 214 3.73 3.57 10.40
N TYR A 215 2.84 4.47 10.00
CA TYR A 215 2.07 4.31 8.77
C TYR A 215 2.80 4.89 7.55
N ALA A 216 3.14 6.19 7.59
CA ALA A 216 3.56 6.93 6.41
C ALA A 216 4.97 6.58 5.93
N LEU A 217 5.84 6.10 6.82
CA LEU A 217 7.20 5.68 6.48
C LEU A 217 7.35 4.16 6.46
N ASN A 218 6.24 3.41 6.57
CA ASN A 218 6.24 1.97 6.50
C ASN A 218 6.68 1.51 5.09
N PRO A 219 7.68 0.62 4.98
CA PRO A 219 8.13 0.10 3.70
C PRO A 219 7.02 -0.47 2.82
N LEU A 220 6.11 -1.26 3.39
CA LEU A 220 5.02 -1.88 2.64
C LEU A 220 4.03 -0.82 2.15
N ILE A 221 3.67 0.13 3.01
CA ILE A 221 2.76 1.23 2.61
C ILE A 221 3.39 2.08 1.51
N LEU A 222 4.68 2.43 1.60
CA LEU A 222 5.35 3.20 0.57
C LEU A 222 5.41 2.46 -0.78
N ILE A 223 5.68 1.16 -0.75
CA ILE A 223 5.72 0.33 -1.96
C ILE A 223 4.32 0.17 -2.56
N GLU A 224 3.35 -0.31 -1.79
CA GLU A 224 2.01 -0.67 -2.28
C GLU A 224 1.03 0.52 -2.37
N SER A 225 1.41 1.71 -1.90
CA SER A 225 0.59 2.93 -2.03
C SER A 225 1.13 3.97 -3.00
N LEU A 226 2.44 3.99 -3.23
CA LEU A 226 3.08 4.98 -4.09
C LEU A 226 3.80 4.30 -5.24
N LEU A 227 4.74 3.38 -4.99
CA LEU A 227 5.57 2.79 -6.03
C LEU A 227 4.77 1.91 -7.00
N SER A 228 4.10 0.89 -6.48
CA SER A 228 3.29 -0.09 -7.21
C SER A 228 1.89 -0.13 -6.59
N PRO A 229 1.04 0.88 -6.83
CA PRO A 229 -0.13 1.11 -6.01
C PRO A 229 -1.35 0.23 -6.34
N HIS A 230 -2.15 -0.07 -5.32
CA HIS A 230 -3.39 -0.86 -5.43
C HIS A 230 -4.61 -0.14 -4.88
N ASN A 231 -5.80 -0.58 -5.30
CA ASN A 231 -7.06 0.06 -4.91
C ASN A 231 -7.37 0.01 -3.40
N GLU A 232 -6.67 -0.84 -2.64
CA GLU A 232 -6.71 -0.86 -1.17
C GLU A 232 -6.34 0.48 -0.54
N VAL A 233 -5.51 1.32 -1.17
CA VAL A 233 -5.19 2.67 -0.67
C VAL A 233 -6.44 3.55 -0.61
N VAL A 234 -7.27 3.46 -1.65
CA VAL A 234 -8.50 4.25 -1.82
C VAL A 234 -9.59 3.69 -0.91
N MET A 235 -9.68 2.37 -0.84
CA MET A 235 -10.56 1.68 0.11
C MET A 235 -10.23 2.04 1.56
N LEU A 236 -8.96 2.08 1.93
CA LEU A 236 -8.51 2.50 3.25
C LEU A 236 -8.93 3.94 3.55
N PHE A 237 -8.85 4.84 2.57
CA PHE A 237 -9.24 6.24 2.77
C PHE A 237 -10.71 6.38 3.16
N PHE A 238 -11.62 5.78 2.40
CA PHE A 238 -13.04 5.83 2.71
C PHE A 238 -13.38 5.07 3.99
N SER A 239 -12.72 3.95 4.26
CA SER A 239 -12.85 3.22 5.52
C SER A 239 -12.40 4.05 6.74
N LEU A 240 -11.28 4.77 6.64
CA LEU A 240 -10.81 5.64 7.71
C LEU A 240 -11.68 6.89 7.85
N LEU A 241 -12.18 7.42 6.73
CA LEU A 241 -13.14 8.52 6.74
C LEU A 241 -14.42 8.11 7.46
N ALA A 242 -14.92 6.89 7.20
CA ALA A 242 -16.05 6.31 7.90
C ALA A 242 -15.87 6.26 9.43
N VAL A 243 -14.67 5.86 9.88
CA VAL A 243 -14.31 5.90 11.30
C VAL A 243 -14.27 7.34 11.81
N TYR A 244 -13.61 8.24 11.10
CA TYR A 244 -13.51 9.64 11.51
C TYR A 244 -14.90 10.29 11.62
N GLU A 245 -15.76 10.09 10.64
CA GLU A 245 -17.08 10.69 10.59
C GLU A 245 -18.05 10.02 11.58
N GLY A 246 -18.17 8.71 11.49
CA GLY A 246 -19.14 7.96 12.28
C GLY A 246 -18.76 7.84 13.75
N TYR A 247 -17.49 7.55 14.04
CA TYR A 247 -17.05 7.32 15.41
C TYR A 247 -16.53 8.59 16.09
N VAL A 248 -15.66 9.35 15.44
CA VAL A 248 -14.99 10.51 16.05
C VAL A 248 -15.89 11.75 16.05
N ARG A 249 -16.52 12.06 14.91
CA ARG A 249 -17.44 13.21 14.76
C ARG A 249 -18.88 12.89 15.16
N LYS A 250 -19.18 11.63 15.51
CA LYS A 250 -20.52 11.13 15.87
C LYS A 250 -21.58 11.27 14.77
N ARG A 251 -21.15 11.45 13.51
CA ARG A 251 -22.00 11.52 12.32
C ARG A 251 -22.16 10.13 11.72
N VAL A 252 -22.84 9.23 12.45
CA VAL A 252 -22.91 7.79 12.09
C VAL A 252 -23.44 7.56 10.68
N PHE A 253 -24.45 8.31 10.25
CA PHE A 253 -24.99 8.16 8.90
C PHE A 253 -23.96 8.49 7.80
N ALA A 254 -23.20 9.58 7.97
CA ALA A 254 -22.09 9.90 7.08
C ALA A 254 -21.03 8.79 7.08
N GLY A 255 -20.67 8.28 8.27
CA GLY A 255 -19.74 7.16 8.36
C GLY A 255 -20.23 5.87 7.69
N ILE A 256 -21.54 5.58 7.74
CA ILE A 256 -22.12 4.44 7.01
C ILE A 256 -22.00 4.66 5.50
N ILE A 257 -22.31 5.87 5.00
CA ILE A 257 -22.13 6.21 3.59
C ILE A 257 -20.68 6.02 3.16
N ASP A 258 -19.73 6.56 3.92
CA ASP A 258 -18.29 6.41 3.62
C ASP A 258 -17.87 4.93 3.60
N MET A 259 -18.40 4.11 4.51
CA MET A 259 -18.12 2.66 4.53
C MET A 259 -18.75 1.92 3.34
N ILE A 260 -19.94 2.33 2.89
CA ILE A 260 -20.57 1.82 1.66
C ILE A 260 -19.74 2.19 0.44
N ILE A 261 -19.22 3.43 0.37
CA ILE A 261 -18.31 3.87 -0.70
C ILE A 261 -17.05 3.00 -0.71
N SER A 262 -16.46 2.74 0.46
CA SER A 262 -15.32 1.81 0.60
C SER A 262 -15.68 0.40 0.12
N ALA A 263 -16.82 -0.14 0.55
CA ALA A 263 -17.27 -1.47 0.15
C ALA A 263 -17.58 -1.57 -1.35
N GLY A 264 -18.02 -0.45 -1.95
CA GLY A 264 -18.23 -0.29 -3.38
C GLY A 264 -16.95 -0.24 -4.20
N ILE A 265 -15.77 -0.14 -3.58
CA ILE A 265 -14.47 -0.38 -4.24
C ILE A 265 -14.16 -1.88 -4.20
N LYS A 266 -14.20 -2.46 -2.99
CA LYS A 266 -14.03 -3.89 -2.75
C LYS A 266 -14.87 -4.29 -1.53
N PHE A 267 -15.66 -5.34 -1.67
CA PHE A 267 -16.68 -5.70 -0.67
C PHE A 267 -16.15 -6.04 0.73
N ILE A 268 -14.84 -6.26 0.88
CA ILE A 268 -14.20 -6.68 2.14
C ILE A 268 -14.50 -5.74 3.32
N THR A 269 -14.74 -4.44 3.07
CA THR A 269 -14.97 -3.46 4.16
C THR A 269 -16.41 -3.36 4.61
N ILE A 270 -17.37 -4.07 3.98
CA ILE A 270 -18.80 -3.94 4.31
C ILE A 270 -19.10 -4.26 5.79
N LEU A 271 -18.34 -5.19 6.38
CA LEU A 271 -18.48 -5.57 7.78
C LEU A 271 -18.12 -4.42 8.75
N GLY A 272 -17.40 -3.40 8.29
CA GLY A 272 -17.10 -2.19 9.04
C GLY A 272 -18.32 -1.33 9.40
N ILE A 273 -19.49 -1.59 8.79
CA ILE A 273 -20.76 -0.93 9.16
C ILE A 273 -21.21 -1.36 10.57
N ILE A 274 -20.97 -2.63 10.94
CA ILE A 274 -21.40 -3.21 12.21
C ILE A 274 -20.89 -2.40 13.43
N PRO A 275 -19.56 -2.16 13.59
CA PRO A 275 -19.06 -1.39 14.73
C PRO A 275 -19.55 0.06 14.75
N LEU A 276 -19.90 0.67 13.61
CA LEU A 276 -20.49 2.01 13.55
C LEU A 276 -21.93 2.03 14.09
N ILE A 277 -22.75 1.05 13.70
CA ILE A 277 -24.13 0.90 14.20
C ILE A 277 -24.12 0.61 15.71
N ILE A 278 -23.27 -0.32 16.15
CA ILE A 278 -23.12 -0.65 17.58
C ILE A 278 -22.75 0.62 18.37
N SER A 279 -21.88 1.48 17.84
CA SER A 279 -21.50 2.73 18.50
C SER A 279 -22.65 3.74 18.64
N LYS A 280 -23.62 3.70 17.73
CA LYS A 280 -24.78 4.59 17.74
C LYS A 280 -25.81 4.18 18.79
N TYR A 281 -26.05 2.87 18.90
CA TYR A 281 -27.15 2.32 19.72
C TYR A 281 -26.69 1.76 21.07
N SER A 282 -25.38 1.63 21.30
CA SER A 282 -24.89 1.21 22.60
C SER A 282 -25.10 2.31 23.65
N SER A 283 -25.87 1.98 24.70
CA SER A 283 -26.05 2.85 25.88
C SER A 283 -24.79 2.95 26.74
N LYS A 284 -23.82 2.03 26.56
CA LYS A 284 -22.55 2.01 27.30
C LYS A 284 -21.42 2.54 26.42
N LYS A 285 -20.53 3.33 27.03
CA LYS A 285 -19.31 3.81 26.36
C LYS A 285 -18.37 2.62 26.10
N ILE A 286 -18.27 2.20 24.84
CA ILE A 286 -17.35 1.14 24.41
C ILE A 286 -15.91 1.65 24.54
N ASN A 287 -15.03 0.82 25.12
CA ASN A 287 -13.61 1.12 25.16
C ASN A 287 -13.06 1.25 23.73
N ILE A 288 -12.31 2.33 23.49
CA ILE A 288 -11.80 2.68 22.16
C ILE A 288 -10.89 1.59 21.56
N ASP A 289 -10.10 0.90 22.39
CA ASP A 289 -9.17 -0.13 21.93
C ASP A 289 -9.93 -1.40 21.54
N TYR A 290 -10.97 -1.77 22.30
CA TYR A 290 -11.87 -2.86 21.88
C TYR A 290 -12.59 -2.49 20.59
N TRP A 291 -13.02 -1.24 20.43
CA TRP A 291 -13.69 -0.79 19.23
C TRP A 291 -12.80 -0.88 17.97
N PHE A 292 -11.56 -0.41 18.06
CA PHE A 292 -10.58 -0.59 16.97
C PHE A 292 -10.21 -2.05 16.76
N GLY A 293 -10.17 -2.86 17.82
CA GLY A 293 -9.99 -4.31 17.73
C GLY A 293 -11.08 -4.99 16.90
N ILE A 294 -12.35 -4.65 17.14
CA ILE A 294 -13.48 -5.16 16.36
C ILE A 294 -13.34 -4.74 14.89
N ASN A 295 -13.06 -3.46 14.61
CA ASN A 295 -12.88 -3.00 13.23
C ASN A 295 -11.74 -3.73 12.51
N LEU A 296 -10.61 -3.95 13.19
CA LEU A 296 -9.51 -4.72 12.63
C LEU A 296 -9.91 -6.16 12.34
N MET A 297 -10.68 -6.80 13.21
CA MET A 297 -11.17 -8.17 12.97
C MET A 297 -12.17 -8.24 11.81
N MET A 298 -12.99 -7.22 11.59
CA MET A 298 -13.87 -7.12 10.43
C MET A 298 -13.11 -7.06 9.10
N ILE A 299 -11.82 -6.72 9.12
CA ILE A 299 -10.93 -6.76 7.95
C ILE A 299 -10.18 -8.09 7.89
N VAL A 300 -9.61 -8.53 9.02
CA VAL A 300 -8.77 -9.73 9.09
C VAL A 300 -9.56 -11.00 8.77
N ILE A 301 -10.81 -11.13 9.23
CA ILE A 301 -11.61 -12.35 9.01
C ILE A 301 -11.88 -12.60 7.51
N PRO A 302 -12.45 -11.64 6.74
CA PRO A 302 -12.58 -11.81 5.30
C PRO A 302 -11.24 -11.98 4.58
N LEU A 303 -10.18 -11.33 5.06
CA LEU A 303 -8.85 -11.46 4.49
C LEU A 303 -8.31 -12.89 4.62
N ILE A 304 -8.53 -13.57 5.74
CA ILE A 304 -8.15 -14.99 5.90
C ILE A 304 -8.83 -15.85 4.81
N VAL A 305 -10.12 -15.61 4.56
CA VAL A 305 -10.86 -16.30 3.49
C VAL A 305 -10.26 -15.98 2.12
N GLN A 306 -9.96 -14.72 1.84
CA GLN A 306 -9.35 -14.30 0.58
C GLN A 306 -7.96 -14.90 0.36
N ILE A 307 -7.15 -15.02 1.42
CA ILE A 307 -5.83 -15.66 1.38
C ILE A 307 -5.96 -17.15 1.13
N TYR A 308 -6.96 -17.81 1.73
CA TYR A 308 -7.22 -19.23 1.52
C TYR A 308 -7.55 -19.57 0.06
N TYR A 309 -8.40 -18.76 -0.59
CA TYR A 309 -8.76 -18.97 -2.00
C TYR A 309 -7.73 -18.44 -2.99
N ARG A 310 -6.78 -17.62 -2.54
CA ARG A 310 -5.72 -17.05 -3.38
C ARG A 310 -4.39 -17.21 -2.66
N GLU A 311 -3.72 -16.10 -2.45
CA GLU A 311 -2.40 -16.01 -1.87
C GLU A 311 -2.33 -14.75 -0.99
N PRO A 312 -1.40 -14.67 -0.02
CA PRO A 312 -1.22 -13.50 0.84
C PRO A 312 -0.55 -12.35 0.07
N TYR A 313 -1.27 -11.73 -0.86
CA TYR A 313 -0.70 -10.64 -1.66
C TYR A 313 -0.36 -9.43 -0.77
N PRO A 314 0.79 -8.77 -0.99
CA PRO A 314 1.28 -7.72 -0.10
C PRO A 314 0.31 -6.55 0.12
N TRP A 315 -0.37 -6.10 -0.95
CA TRP A 315 -1.30 -4.97 -0.89
C TRP A 315 -2.53 -5.21 -0.02
N TYR A 316 -2.93 -6.46 0.23
CA TYR A 316 -4.04 -6.76 1.15
C TYR A 316 -3.80 -6.23 2.57
N PHE A 317 -2.54 -6.15 2.97
CA PHE A 317 -2.15 -5.75 4.31
C PHE A 317 -2.11 -4.22 4.51
N ILE A 318 -2.34 -3.42 3.46
CA ILE A 318 -2.55 -1.96 3.59
C ILE A 318 -3.68 -1.68 4.60
N MET A 319 -4.78 -2.42 4.49
CA MET A 319 -5.94 -2.29 5.39
C MET A 319 -5.60 -2.69 6.83
N VAL A 320 -4.85 -3.79 6.98
CA VAL A 320 -4.43 -4.32 8.29
C VAL A 320 -3.52 -3.33 9.00
N ILE A 321 -2.54 -2.75 8.30
CA ILE A 321 -1.65 -1.72 8.85
C ILE A 321 -2.43 -0.42 9.15
N GLY A 322 -3.30 0.00 8.22
CA GLY A 322 -4.10 1.23 8.34
C GLY A 322 -5.02 1.24 9.57
N PHE A 323 -5.63 0.11 9.92
CA PHE A 323 -6.44 -0.01 11.14
C PHE A 323 -5.62 -0.43 12.36
N GLY A 324 -4.63 -1.31 12.17
CA GLY A 324 -3.76 -1.79 13.24
C GLY A 324 -2.96 -0.67 13.91
N ILE A 325 -2.71 0.44 13.21
CA ILE A 325 -1.99 1.60 13.76
C ILE A 325 -2.62 2.15 15.04
N PHE A 326 -3.95 2.14 15.16
CA PHE A 326 -4.64 2.66 16.34
C PHE A 326 -4.46 1.77 17.57
N LEU A 327 -4.06 0.51 17.37
CA LEU A 327 -3.74 -0.46 18.40
C LEU A 327 -2.23 -0.67 18.58
N SER A 328 -1.41 -0.12 17.68
CA SER A 328 0.06 -0.29 17.70
C SER A 328 0.75 0.37 18.90
N LYS A 329 0.01 1.09 19.77
CA LYS A 329 0.49 1.46 21.10
C LYS A 329 0.77 0.24 22.00
N TYR A 330 0.18 -0.92 21.70
CA TYR A 330 0.50 -2.19 22.33
C TYR A 330 1.64 -2.85 21.57
N LEU A 331 2.70 -3.21 22.30
CA LEU A 331 3.94 -3.70 21.70
C LEU A 331 3.74 -4.98 20.90
N GLY A 332 2.81 -5.84 21.31
CA GLY A 332 2.46 -7.05 20.56
C GLY A 332 1.83 -6.76 19.20
N VAL A 333 0.90 -5.80 19.12
CA VAL A 333 0.32 -5.36 17.83
C VAL A 333 1.39 -4.71 16.96
N PHE A 334 2.25 -3.88 17.56
CA PHE A 334 3.37 -3.28 16.84
C PHE A 334 4.26 -4.35 16.18
N PHE A 335 4.67 -5.39 16.90
CA PHE A 335 5.46 -6.48 16.32
C PHE A 335 4.73 -7.21 15.19
N LEU A 336 3.44 -7.48 15.35
CA LEU A 336 2.64 -8.10 14.28
C LEU A 336 2.63 -7.25 13.00
N LEU A 337 2.46 -5.94 13.11
CA LEU A 337 2.50 -5.05 11.94
C LEU A 337 3.89 -5.03 11.27
N ILE A 338 4.96 -5.10 12.05
CA ILE A 338 6.33 -5.22 11.54
C ILE A 338 6.52 -6.55 10.80
N GLY A 339 6.09 -7.67 11.39
CA GLY A 339 6.15 -8.99 10.75
C GLY A 339 5.39 -9.03 9.43
N ILE A 340 4.18 -8.48 9.41
CA ILE A 340 3.36 -8.37 8.20
C ILE A 340 4.06 -7.51 7.14
N THR A 341 4.63 -6.37 7.53
CA THR A 341 5.34 -5.45 6.63
C THR A 341 6.46 -6.17 5.88
N PHE A 342 7.42 -6.76 6.62
CA PHE A 342 8.58 -7.38 5.99
C PHE A 342 8.27 -8.74 5.37
N GLY A 343 7.40 -9.54 5.98
CA GLY A 343 6.95 -10.81 5.38
C GLY A 343 6.28 -10.60 4.03
N SER A 344 5.44 -9.56 3.91
CA SER A 344 4.78 -9.21 2.65
C SER A 344 5.79 -8.77 1.59
N ILE A 345 6.74 -7.90 1.93
CA ILE A 345 7.71 -7.40 0.94
C ILE A 345 8.70 -8.50 0.52
N PHE A 346 9.20 -9.32 1.45
CA PHE A 346 10.12 -10.40 1.12
C PHE A 346 9.51 -11.43 0.18
N ARG A 347 8.17 -11.49 0.12
CA ARG A 347 7.44 -12.33 -0.82
C ARG A 347 7.76 -12.04 -2.30
N TYR A 348 8.25 -10.85 -2.64
CA TYR A 348 8.68 -10.54 -4.02
C TYR A 348 10.00 -11.20 -4.41
N ILE A 349 10.87 -11.51 -3.45
CA ILE A 349 12.25 -11.97 -3.71
C ILE A 349 12.30 -13.24 -4.59
N PRO A 350 11.52 -14.31 -4.31
CA PRO A 350 11.60 -15.54 -5.10
C PRO A 350 11.27 -15.31 -6.57
N TYR A 351 10.23 -14.53 -6.87
CA TYR A 351 9.86 -14.19 -8.25
C TYR A 351 10.95 -13.34 -8.92
N LEU A 352 11.50 -12.34 -8.22
CA LEU A 352 12.59 -11.52 -8.76
C LEU A 352 13.84 -12.36 -9.08
N TYR A 353 14.05 -13.45 -8.33
CA TYR A 353 15.19 -14.36 -8.51
C TYR A 353 14.97 -15.38 -9.64
N THR A 354 13.78 -15.98 -9.75
CA THR A 354 13.51 -17.05 -10.73
C THR A 354 12.81 -16.58 -11.99
N GLY A 355 11.88 -15.63 -11.89
CA GLY A 355 11.08 -15.12 -12.98
C GLY A 355 9.82 -15.93 -13.32
N ASP A 356 9.46 -16.91 -12.51
CA ASP A 356 8.27 -17.73 -12.71
C ASP A 356 7.40 -17.84 -11.44
N TYR A 357 6.22 -18.45 -11.58
CA TYR A 357 5.31 -18.77 -10.48
C TYR A 357 5.12 -20.29 -10.33
N SER A 358 6.21 -21.05 -10.50
CA SER A 358 6.23 -22.49 -10.22
C SER A 358 5.83 -22.78 -8.78
N LYS A 359 5.40 -24.02 -8.52
CA LYS A 359 4.95 -24.44 -7.19
C LYS A 359 6.05 -24.23 -6.15
N GLU A 360 7.30 -24.47 -6.52
CA GLU A 360 8.49 -24.30 -5.71
C GLU A 360 8.68 -22.82 -5.32
N VAL A 361 8.53 -21.91 -6.27
CA VAL A 361 8.61 -20.46 -6.04
C VAL A 361 7.50 -20.00 -5.11
N THR A 362 6.25 -20.42 -5.33
CA THR A 362 5.13 -20.07 -4.45
C THR A 362 5.34 -20.61 -3.02
N VAL A 363 5.92 -21.79 -2.86
CA VAL A 363 6.29 -22.32 -1.53
C VAL A 363 7.35 -21.43 -0.87
N MET A 364 8.37 -20.98 -1.61
CA MET A 364 9.39 -20.05 -1.08
C MET A 364 8.79 -18.70 -0.70
N GLN A 365 7.90 -18.15 -1.52
CA GLN A 365 7.16 -16.92 -1.23
C GLN A 365 6.39 -17.04 0.09
N ASN A 366 5.67 -18.14 0.27
CA ASN A 366 4.89 -18.38 1.49
C ASN A 366 5.80 -18.56 2.72
N LYS A 367 6.95 -19.22 2.59
CA LYS A 367 7.94 -19.29 3.67
C LYS A 367 8.47 -17.91 4.06
N LEU A 368 8.85 -17.08 3.09
CA LEU A 368 9.35 -15.72 3.34
C LEU A 368 8.28 -14.80 3.94
N PHE A 369 7.00 -15.04 3.65
CA PHE A 369 5.90 -14.37 4.32
C PHE A 369 5.69 -14.86 5.77
N LEU A 370 5.67 -16.17 5.98
CA LEU A 370 5.34 -16.77 7.27
C LEU A 370 6.45 -16.63 8.32
N ILE A 371 7.73 -16.68 7.95
CA ILE A 371 8.84 -16.62 8.91
C ILE A 371 8.80 -15.33 9.76
N PRO A 372 8.78 -14.11 9.17
CA PRO A 372 8.67 -12.88 9.95
C PRO A 372 7.36 -12.80 10.76
N LEU A 373 6.27 -13.35 10.23
CA LEU A 373 4.97 -13.35 10.89
C LEU A 373 4.98 -14.23 12.14
N VAL A 374 5.49 -15.46 12.05
CA VAL A 374 5.59 -16.40 13.19
C VAL A 374 6.50 -15.83 14.27
N ILE A 375 7.66 -15.28 13.91
CA ILE A 375 8.56 -14.60 14.86
C ILE A 375 7.80 -13.47 15.57
N SER A 376 7.05 -12.67 14.82
CA SER A 376 6.28 -11.55 15.37
C SER A 376 5.12 -11.99 16.27
N ILE A 377 4.49 -13.13 15.98
CA ILE A 377 3.47 -13.75 16.84
C ILE A 377 4.11 -14.18 18.17
N ILE A 378 5.25 -14.88 18.12
CA ILE A 378 5.98 -15.30 19.32
C ILE A 378 6.36 -14.08 20.16
N LEU A 379 6.97 -13.06 19.55
CA LEU A 379 7.30 -11.81 20.23
C LEU A 379 6.07 -11.14 20.84
N SER A 380 4.95 -11.11 20.12
CA SER A 380 3.69 -10.53 20.59
C SER A 380 3.14 -11.24 21.83
N LEU A 381 3.23 -12.57 21.88
CA LEU A 381 2.83 -13.36 23.05
C LEU A 381 3.72 -13.07 24.26
N LEU A 382 5.03 -12.90 24.07
CA LEU A 382 6.00 -12.60 25.14
C LEU A 382 5.82 -11.19 25.74
N VAL A 383 5.27 -10.24 24.99
CA VAL A 383 5.08 -8.85 25.44
C VAL A 383 3.62 -8.48 25.63
N ARG A 384 2.74 -9.47 25.79
CA ARG A 384 1.29 -9.29 25.97
C ARG A 384 1.06 -8.27 27.09
N ASN A 385 0.47 -7.11 26.75
CA ASN A 385 0.17 -5.95 27.60
C ASN A 385 1.27 -4.88 27.80
N LYS A 386 2.49 -5.03 27.26
CA LYS A 386 3.47 -3.92 27.26
C LYS A 386 3.07 -2.84 26.26
N LYS A 387 3.21 -1.57 26.66
CA LYS A 387 2.94 -0.42 25.79
C LYS A 387 4.22 0.04 25.10
N VAL A 388 4.12 0.56 23.87
CA VAL A 388 5.26 1.06 23.09
C VAL A 388 5.85 2.33 23.70
N LEU A 389 5.03 3.20 24.31
CA LEU A 389 5.50 4.45 24.92
C LEU A 389 5.87 4.32 26.40
N ASN A 390 5.66 3.13 26.99
CA ASN A 390 6.23 2.77 28.30
C ASN A 390 7.52 1.97 28.06
#